data_AF-A0A8C2JH81-F1
#
_entry.id   AF-A0A8C2JH81-F1
#
_cell.length_a   1.000
_cell.length_b   1.000
_cell.length_c   1.000
_cell.angle_alpha   90.00
_cell.angle_beta   90.00
_cell.angle_gamma   90.00
#
_symmetry.space_group_name_H-M   'P 1'
#
loop_
_entity.id
_entity.type
_entity.pdbx_description
1 polymer ?
#
loop_
_entity_poly.entity_id
_entity_poly.type
_entity_poly.pdbx_seq_one_letter_code
_entity_poly.pdbx_strand_id
1 'polypeptide(L)'
;MRCSNLHLTEIPQDIPNDTRRLYLDYNLLTSIPANAFHDLPLLAELDLSHNELALLEPGAFRGLAASLQFLDLSSNQLTTLDPDAFEGVTARSNLTGNPWHCDCRLQTAFPHLDLEPVSLTGIICQTSEPSDSGAQGVPFLLAKDLDLCVVL
;
A
#
# COMPACT_ATOMS: atom_id res chain seq x y z
N MET A 1 5.41 19.46 1.10
CA MET A 1 4.93 19.82 -0.24
C MET A 1 3.51 19.30 -0.41
N ARG A 2 2.58 20.11 -0.92
CA ARG A 2 1.18 19.72 -1.12
C ARG A 2 0.84 19.79 -2.60
N CYS A 3 0.46 18.65 -3.16
CA CYS A 3 0.12 18.40 -4.56
C CYS A 3 -1.28 17.76 -4.68
N SER A 4 -2.13 17.94 -3.68
CA SER A 4 -3.45 17.34 -3.58
C SER A 4 -4.45 17.93 -4.58
N ASN A 5 -5.35 17.10 -5.14
CA ASN A 5 -6.44 17.55 -6.02
C ASN A 5 -5.99 18.38 -7.24
N LEU A 6 -4.92 17.93 -7.89
CA LEU A 6 -4.36 18.57 -9.08
C LEU A 6 -4.60 17.76 -10.36
N HIS A 7 -5.44 16.70 -10.28
CA HIS A 7 -5.70 15.77 -11.37
C HIS A 7 -4.41 15.12 -11.91
N LEU A 8 -3.44 14.89 -11.02
CA LEU A 8 -2.17 14.28 -11.40
C LEU A 8 -2.40 12.83 -11.79
N THR A 9 -1.84 12.44 -12.93
CA THR A 9 -1.80 11.05 -13.40
C THR A 9 -0.43 10.41 -13.18
N GLU A 10 0.56 11.20 -12.75
CA GLU A 10 1.93 10.78 -12.47
C GLU A 10 2.54 11.54 -11.29
N ILE A 11 3.63 11.00 -10.72
CA ILE A 11 4.39 11.64 -9.64
C ILE A 11 5.20 12.82 -10.22
N PRO A 12 5.08 14.05 -9.67
CA PRO A 12 5.87 15.19 -10.11
C PRO A 12 7.37 14.94 -9.95
N GLN A 13 8.16 15.29 -10.98
CA GLN A 13 9.63 15.07 -10.96
C GLN A 13 10.39 16.14 -10.16
N ASP A 14 9.83 17.33 -9.99
CA ASP A 14 10.49 18.48 -9.37
C ASP A 14 10.21 18.60 -7.86
N ILE A 15 10.16 17.49 -7.14
CA ILE A 15 9.95 17.49 -5.69
C ILE A 15 11.28 17.83 -5.00
N PRO A 16 11.34 18.87 -4.14
CA PRO A 16 12.56 19.21 -3.43
C PRO A 16 13.04 18.07 -2.53
N ASN A 17 14.34 17.76 -2.57
CA ASN A 17 14.94 16.65 -1.81
C ASN A 17 14.89 16.82 -0.28
N ASP A 18 14.62 18.03 0.21
CA ASP A 18 14.42 18.34 1.62
C ASP A 18 12.96 18.17 2.07
N THR A 19 12.08 17.71 1.18
CA THR A 19 10.67 17.45 1.47
C THR A 19 10.52 16.39 2.55
N ARG A 20 9.89 16.77 3.67
CA ARG A 20 9.58 15.87 4.79
C ARG A 20 8.17 15.30 4.77
N ARG A 21 7.25 15.98 4.10
CA ARG A 21 5.85 15.58 3.99
C ARG A 21 5.39 15.84 2.57
N LEU A 22 4.84 14.84 1.91
CA LEU A 22 4.35 14.91 0.53
C LEU A 22 2.89 14.47 0.51
N TYR A 23 2.04 15.39 0.08
CA TYR A 23 0.61 15.14 -0.08
C TYR A 23 0.27 15.05 -1.56
N LEU A 24 -0.11 13.87 -2.02
CA LEU A 24 -0.54 13.53 -3.38
C LEU A 24 -1.97 12.99 -3.40
N ASP A 25 -2.72 13.25 -2.34
CA ASP A 25 -4.10 12.81 -2.15
C ASP A 25 -5.08 13.43 -3.14
N TYR A 26 -6.20 12.74 -3.40
CA TYR A 26 -7.25 13.19 -4.32
C TYR A 26 -6.73 13.46 -5.74
N ASN A 27 -5.85 12.61 -6.25
CA ASN A 27 -5.37 12.65 -7.63
C ASN A 27 -5.86 11.43 -8.42
N LEU A 28 -5.31 11.20 -9.62
CA LEU A 28 -5.70 10.16 -10.56
C LEU A 28 -4.53 9.19 -10.81
N LEU A 29 -3.67 8.99 -9.81
CA LEU A 29 -2.54 8.07 -9.91
C LEU A 29 -3.06 6.64 -9.96
N THR A 30 -2.60 5.86 -10.94
CA THR A 30 -3.01 4.44 -11.12
C THR A 30 -1.92 3.45 -10.71
N SER A 31 -0.67 3.90 -10.69
CA SER A 31 0.46 3.12 -10.18
C SER A 31 1.52 3.98 -9.51
N ILE A 32 2.36 3.34 -8.69
CA ILE A 32 3.61 3.92 -8.19
C ILE A 32 4.78 3.16 -8.83
N PRO A 33 5.59 3.82 -9.68
CA PRO A 33 6.73 3.18 -10.31
C PRO A 33 7.88 2.92 -9.33
N ALA A 34 8.76 2.00 -9.68
CA ALA A 34 9.97 1.74 -8.91
C ALA A 34 10.81 3.01 -8.73
N ASN A 35 11.34 3.24 -7.53
CA ASN A 35 12.17 4.39 -7.17
C ASN A 35 11.46 5.76 -7.29
N ALA A 36 10.12 5.82 -7.32
CA ALA A 36 9.35 7.07 -7.45
C ALA A 36 9.74 8.16 -6.43
N PHE A 37 10.24 7.75 -5.25
CA PHE A 37 10.59 8.64 -4.15
C PHE A 37 12.06 8.52 -3.71
N HIS A 38 12.91 7.88 -4.53
CA HIS A 38 14.31 7.58 -4.18
C HIS A 38 15.11 8.83 -3.79
N ASP A 39 14.87 9.95 -4.47
CA ASP A 39 15.60 11.21 -4.26
C ASP A 39 15.02 12.08 -3.13
N LEU A 40 14.11 11.52 -2.31
CA LEU A 40 13.46 12.18 -1.17
C LEU A 40 13.89 11.55 0.17
N PRO A 41 15.19 11.58 0.53
CA PRO A 41 15.71 10.84 1.67
C PRO A 41 15.17 11.32 3.02
N LEU A 42 14.56 12.51 3.09
CA LEU A 42 14.00 13.08 4.33
C LEU A 42 12.49 12.89 4.46
N LEU A 43 11.84 12.20 3.51
CA LEU A 43 10.40 12.05 3.48
C LEU A 43 9.92 11.16 4.64
N ALA A 44 9.17 11.76 5.57
CA ALA A 44 8.65 11.09 6.75
C ALA A 44 7.15 10.76 6.65
N GLU A 45 6.40 11.53 5.85
CA GLU A 45 4.96 11.38 5.67
C GLU A 45 4.64 11.44 4.17
N LEU A 46 4.00 10.37 3.67
CA LEU A 46 3.55 10.27 2.29
C LEU A 46 2.06 9.95 2.28
N ASP A 47 1.26 10.86 1.72
CA ASP A 47 -0.17 10.68 1.55
C ASP A 47 -0.47 10.47 0.06
N LEU A 48 -0.89 9.24 -0.28
CA LEU A 48 -1.33 8.80 -1.59
C LEU A 48 -2.82 8.40 -1.57
N SER A 49 -3.56 8.80 -0.52
CA SER A 49 -4.95 8.43 -0.35
C SER A 49 -5.85 9.01 -1.44
N HIS A 50 -7.02 8.40 -1.66
CA HIS A 50 -7.98 8.90 -2.65
C HIS A 50 -7.38 9.05 -4.06
N ASN A 51 -6.64 8.04 -4.51
CA ASN A 51 -6.18 7.91 -5.89
C ASN A 51 -6.85 6.67 -6.53
N GLU A 52 -6.35 6.24 -7.68
CA GLU A 52 -6.82 5.05 -8.40
C GLU A 52 -5.77 3.94 -8.40
N LEU A 53 -4.89 3.91 -7.38
CA LEU A 53 -3.73 3.02 -7.36
C LEU A 53 -4.18 1.56 -7.36
N ALA A 54 -3.85 0.84 -8.42
CA ALA A 54 -4.08 -0.59 -8.56
C ALA A 54 -2.78 -1.40 -8.55
N LEU A 55 -1.63 -0.74 -8.73
CA LEU A 55 -0.31 -1.36 -8.82
C LEU A 55 0.74 -0.54 -8.06
N LEU A 56 1.53 -1.23 -7.24
CA LEU A 56 2.77 -0.73 -6.67
C LEU A 56 3.89 -1.58 -7.26
N GLU A 57 4.80 -0.98 -8.03
CA GLU A 57 5.92 -1.73 -8.60
C GLU A 57 6.90 -2.18 -7.51
N PRO A 58 7.65 -3.27 -7.72
CA PRO A 58 8.77 -3.65 -6.85
C PRO A 58 9.73 -2.46 -6.62
N GLY A 59 9.99 -2.13 -5.36
CA GLY A 59 10.78 -0.97 -4.98
C GLY A 59 10.08 0.39 -5.17
N ALA A 60 8.75 0.44 -5.24
CA ALA A 60 7.97 1.68 -5.28
C ALA A 60 8.38 2.69 -4.19
N PHE A 61 8.67 2.20 -2.99
CA PHE A 61 9.08 3.02 -1.84
C PHE A 61 10.57 2.92 -1.52
N ARG A 62 11.41 2.44 -2.46
CA ARG A 62 12.86 2.37 -2.27
C ARG A 62 13.45 3.75 -2.01
N GLY A 63 14.42 3.82 -1.09
CA GLY A 63 15.05 5.06 -0.64
C GLY A 63 14.38 5.68 0.59
N LEU A 64 13.19 5.20 0.96
CA LEU A 64 12.42 5.73 2.09
C LEU A 64 12.58 4.93 3.40
N ALA A 65 13.27 3.79 3.35
CA ALA A 65 13.45 2.86 4.48
C ALA A 65 13.93 3.52 5.79
N ALA A 66 14.79 4.53 5.70
CA ALA A 66 15.39 5.21 6.86
C ALA A 66 14.56 6.39 7.39
N SER A 67 13.57 6.88 6.63
CA SER A 67 12.93 8.17 6.90
C SER A 67 11.41 8.09 7.01
N LEU A 68 10.76 7.19 6.28
CA LEU A 68 9.30 7.11 6.23
C LEU A 68 8.73 6.58 7.53
N GLN A 69 7.79 7.33 8.09
CA GLN A 69 7.12 7.01 9.34
C GLN A 69 5.64 6.73 9.12
N PHE A 70 5.02 7.43 8.17
CA PHE A 70 3.62 7.29 7.85
C PHE A 70 3.38 7.26 6.33
N LEU A 71 2.60 6.27 5.90
CA LEU A 71 2.16 6.08 4.53
C LEU A 71 0.64 5.91 4.50
N ASP A 72 -0.05 6.81 3.79
CA ASP A 72 -1.48 6.64 3.54
C ASP A 72 -1.72 6.15 2.11
N LEU A 73 -2.24 4.93 1.99
CA LEU A 73 -2.67 4.31 0.72
C LEU A 73 -4.19 4.06 0.72
N SER A 74 -4.93 4.67 1.64
CA SER A 74 -6.35 4.41 1.78
C SER A 74 -7.17 4.94 0.61
N SER A 75 -8.35 4.34 0.39
CA SER A 75 -9.25 4.75 -0.68
C SER A 75 -8.58 4.72 -2.07
N ASN A 76 -7.97 3.59 -2.39
CA ASN A 76 -7.36 3.28 -3.68
C ASN A 76 -8.00 2.00 -4.28
N GLN A 77 -7.38 1.40 -5.30
CA GLN A 77 -7.87 0.22 -6.01
C GLN A 77 -6.97 -1.01 -5.81
N LEU A 78 -6.22 -1.06 -4.70
CA LEU A 78 -5.32 -2.17 -4.41
C LEU A 78 -6.13 -3.43 -4.05
N THR A 79 -5.80 -4.53 -4.71
CA THR A 79 -6.44 -5.83 -4.45
C THR A 79 -5.52 -6.79 -3.69
N THR A 80 -4.21 -6.54 -3.71
CA THR A 80 -3.19 -7.35 -3.04
C THR A 80 -1.97 -6.49 -2.67
N LEU A 81 -1.07 -7.05 -1.86
CA LEU A 81 0.20 -6.42 -1.47
C LEU A 81 1.36 -7.29 -1.93
N ASP A 82 2.30 -6.67 -2.63
CA ASP A 82 3.58 -7.28 -2.99
C ASP A 82 4.64 -6.84 -1.96
N PRO A 83 5.27 -7.76 -1.20
CA PRO A 83 6.35 -7.43 -0.28
C PRO A 83 7.49 -6.65 -0.94
N ASP A 84 7.77 -6.91 -2.21
CA ASP A 84 8.88 -6.26 -2.92
C ASP A 84 8.60 -4.77 -3.15
N ALA A 85 7.34 -4.33 -3.19
CA ALA A 85 7.00 -2.91 -3.27
C ALA A 85 7.37 -2.14 -1.99
N PHE A 86 7.35 -2.83 -0.85
CA PHE A 86 7.62 -2.29 0.49
C PHE A 86 9.02 -2.66 1.00
N GLU A 87 9.92 -3.13 0.13
CA GLU A 87 11.27 -3.58 0.49
C GLU A 87 11.97 -2.60 1.45
N GLY A 88 12.18 -3.02 2.70
CA GLY A 88 12.87 -2.25 3.74
C GLY A 88 12.07 -1.13 4.41
N VAL A 89 10.78 -0.95 4.08
CA VAL A 89 9.91 0.07 4.68
C VAL A 89 9.18 -0.49 5.90
N THR A 90 9.38 0.16 7.05
CA THR A 90 8.76 -0.21 8.35
C THR A 90 7.69 0.77 8.83
N ALA A 91 7.16 1.59 7.91
CA ALA A 91 6.25 2.68 8.23
C ALA A 91 4.87 2.19 8.69
N ARG A 92 4.22 3.00 9.54
CA ARG A 92 2.78 2.86 9.81
C ARG A 92 2.02 3.16 8.53
N SER A 93 1.21 2.21 8.08
CA SER A 93 0.50 2.32 6.81
C SER A 93 -1.01 2.28 6.99
N ASN A 94 -1.74 3.20 6.36
CA ASN A 94 -3.19 3.14 6.27
C ASN A 94 -3.59 2.48 4.94
N LEU A 95 -4.23 1.31 5.04
CA LEU A 95 -4.60 0.45 3.90
C LEU A 95 -6.12 0.33 3.70
N THR A 96 -6.90 1.12 4.44
CA THR A 96 -8.36 1.03 4.44
C THR A 96 -8.99 1.46 3.11
N GLY A 97 -10.22 1.03 2.83
CA GLY A 97 -10.96 1.49 1.64
C GLY A 97 -10.37 1.02 0.31
N ASN A 98 -9.61 -0.06 0.29
CA ASN A 98 -9.13 -0.74 -0.91
C ASN A 98 -9.93 -2.04 -1.14
N PRO A 99 -10.15 -2.45 -2.40
CA PRO A 99 -10.91 -3.64 -2.75
C PRO A 99 -10.12 -4.94 -2.58
N TRP A 100 -9.67 -5.22 -1.36
CA TRP A 100 -8.80 -6.35 -1.06
C TRP A 100 -9.40 -7.69 -1.49
N HIS A 101 -8.62 -8.45 -2.25
CA HIS A 101 -8.90 -9.83 -2.63
C HIS A 101 -8.04 -10.75 -1.77
N CYS A 102 -8.68 -11.41 -0.81
CA CYS A 102 -8.00 -12.29 0.13
C CYS A 102 -7.86 -13.69 -0.48
N ASP A 103 -6.68 -13.95 -1.04
CA ASP A 103 -6.28 -15.24 -1.61
C ASP A 103 -4.99 -15.76 -0.96
N CYS A 104 -4.50 -16.91 -1.44
CA CYS A 104 -3.23 -17.46 -0.99
C CYS A 104 -2.02 -16.52 -1.21
N ARG A 105 -2.06 -15.64 -2.22
CA ARG A 105 -0.96 -14.69 -2.46
C ARG A 105 -0.90 -13.65 -1.36
N LEU A 106 -2.05 -13.08 -0.97
CA LEU A 106 -2.10 -12.14 0.15
C LEU A 106 -1.73 -12.83 1.48
N GLN A 107 -2.16 -14.08 1.68
CA GLN A 107 -1.80 -14.89 2.87
C GLN A 107 -0.29 -15.11 2.98
N THR A 108 0.37 -15.44 1.88
CA THR A 108 1.81 -15.71 1.87
C THR A 108 2.66 -14.44 1.81
N ALA A 109 2.14 -13.32 1.31
CA ALA A 109 2.81 -12.03 1.36
C ALA A 109 2.94 -11.49 2.79
N PHE A 110 1.94 -11.74 3.64
CA PHE A 110 1.84 -11.14 4.97
C PHE A 110 3.09 -11.29 5.87
N PRO A 111 3.70 -12.49 6.02
CA PRO A 111 4.90 -12.65 6.84
C PRO A 111 6.14 -11.92 6.31
N HIS A 112 6.10 -11.46 5.07
CA HIS A 112 7.19 -10.74 4.40
C HIS A 112 6.96 -9.24 4.32
N LEU A 113 5.81 -8.75 4.78
CA LEU A 113 5.55 -7.32 4.91
C LEU A 113 6.11 -6.80 6.23
N ASP A 114 7.12 -5.94 6.15
CA ASP A 114 7.75 -5.27 7.30
C ASP A 114 6.89 -4.12 7.88
N LEU A 115 5.60 -4.08 7.57
CA LEU A 115 4.67 -3.04 8.02
C LEU A 115 4.29 -3.22 9.50
N GLU A 116 4.00 -2.10 10.20
CA GLU A 116 3.49 -2.20 11.57
C GLU A 116 2.19 -3.06 11.62
N PRO A 117 2.02 -3.97 12.60
CA PRO A 117 0.85 -4.87 12.67
C PRO A 117 -0.50 -4.14 12.66
N VAL A 118 -0.55 -2.91 13.17
CA VAL A 118 -1.76 -2.08 13.14
C VAL A 118 -2.20 -1.73 11.72
N SER A 119 -1.26 -1.61 10.77
CA SER A 119 -1.55 -1.29 9.36
C SER A 119 -2.44 -2.34 8.71
N LEU A 120 -2.29 -3.60 9.16
CA LEU A 120 -2.96 -4.76 8.60
C LEU A 120 -4.41 -4.90 9.12
N THR A 121 -4.77 -4.17 10.17
CA THR A 121 -6.16 -4.10 10.67
C THR A 121 -7.11 -3.44 9.66
N GLY A 122 -6.58 -2.60 8.78
CA GLY A 122 -7.36 -1.88 7.76
C GLY A 122 -7.73 -2.71 6.53
N ILE A 123 -7.20 -3.94 6.40
CA ILE A 123 -7.49 -4.82 5.29
C ILE A 123 -8.77 -5.60 5.60
N ILE A 124 -9.86 -5.24 4.93
CA ILE A 124 -11.13 -5.99 4.96
C ILE A 124 -11.27 -6.71 3.62
N CYS A 125 -11.43 -8.03 3.65
CA CYS A 125 -11.56 -8.84 2.45
C CYS A 125 -12.87 -8.50 1.71
N GLN A 126 -12.81 -7.80 0.58
CA GLN A 126 -13.99 -7.53 -0.24
C GLN A 126 -14.39 -8.76 -1.05
N THR A 127 -13.40 -9.52 -1.49
CA THR A 127 -13.55 -10.81 -2.17
C THR A 127 -12.51 -11.79 -1.62
N SER A 128 -12.68 -13.07 -1.89
CA SER A 128 -11.75 -14.10 -1.45
C SER A 128 -11.66 -15.28 -2.42
N GLU A 129 -10.53 -15.95 -2.44
CA GLU A 129 -10.31 -17.22 -3.13
C GLU A 129 -9.63 -18.20 -2.16
N PRO A 130 -10.22 -19.39 -1.88
CA PRO A 130 -11.52 -19.86 -2.37
C PRO A 130 -12.69 -19.00 -1.89
N SER A 131 -13.75 -18.90 -2.71
CA SER A 131 -14.93 -18.08 -2.41
C SER A 131 -15.74 -18.55 -1.18
N ASP A 132 -15.64 -19.82 -0.81
CA ASP A 132 -16.31 -20.45 0.34
C ASP A 132 -15.44 -20.51 1.61
N SER A 133 -14.26 -19.88 1.59
CA SER A 133 -13.36 -19.78 2.75
C SER A 133 -13.98 -19.05 3.96
N GLY A 134 -15.01 -18.23 3.75
CA GLY A 134 -15.59 -17.38 4.78
C GLY A 134 -14.77 -16.12 5.08
N ALA A 135 -13.74 -15.83 4.28
CA ALA A 135 -12.91 -14.64 4.43
C ALA A 135 -13.65 -13.34 4.02
N GLN A 136 -14.59 -13.42 3.08
CA GLN A 136 -15.30 -12.24 2.58
C GLN A 136 -16.04 -11.47 3.70
N GLY A 137 -15.80 -10.16 3.76
CA GLY A 137 -16.36 -9.24 4.75
C GLY A 137 -15.62 -9.24 6.10
N VAL A 138 -14.59 -10.07 6.26
CA VAL A 138 -13.84 -10.22 7.51
C VAL A 138 -12.52 -9.44 7.42
N PRO A 139 -12.06 -8.82 8.52
CA PRO A 139 -10.69 -8.32 8.61
C PRO A 139 -9.67 -9.42 8.30
N PHE A 140 -8.67 -9.12 7.48
CA PHE A 140 -7.66 -10.09 7.05
C PHE A 140 -6.88 -10.69 8.22
N LEU A 141 -6.67 -9.93 9.30
CA LEU A 141 -6.04 -10.44 10.53
C LEU A 141 -6.80 -11.60 11.19
N LEU A 142 -8.10 -11.74 10.92
CA LEU A 142 -8.89 -12.91 11.32
C LEU A 142 -8.97 -13.94 10.19
N ALA A 143 -9.02 -13.48 8.93
CA ALA A 143 -9.06 -14.35 7.77
C ALA A 143 -7.75 -15.14 7.54
N LYS A 144 -6.60 -14.66 8.02
CA LYS A 144 -5.30 -15.35 7.90
C LYS A 144 -5.24 -16.69 8.64
N ASP A 145 -6.13 -16.91 9.60
CA ASP A 145 -6.26 -18.18 10.33
C ASP A 145 -7.09 -19.20 9.54
N LEU A 146 -7.74 -18.76 8.44
CA LEU A 146 -8.34 -19.64 7.44
C LEU A 146 -7.24 -20.14 6.50
N ASP A 147 -7.38 -21.35 6.01
CA ASP A 147 -6.50 -21.89 4.96
C ASP A 147 -6.98 -21.36 3.60
N LEU A 148 -6.41 -20.23 3.13
CA LEU A 148 -6.67 -19.69 1.79
C LEU A 148 -5.74 -20.33 0.74
N CYS A 149 -4.77 -21.13 1.18
CA CYS A 149 -3.78 -21.80 0.35
C CYS A 149 -4.09 -23.29 0.11
N VAL A 150 -5.35 -23.70 0.34
CA VAL A 150 -5.80 -25.06 0.01
C VAL A 150 -5.52 -25.32 -1.47
N VAL A 151 -4.60 -26.25 -1.74
CA VAL A 151 -4.32 -26.73 -3.08
C VAL A 151 -5.51 -27.58 -3.51
N LEU A 152 -6.32 -27.09 -4.45
CA LEU A 152 -7.28 -27.92 -5.18
C LEU A 152 -6.58 -28.86 -6.15
#